data_AF-A0A6M5Y7D0-F1
#
_entry.id   AF-A0A6M5Y7D0-F1
#
_cell.length_a   1.000
_cell.length_b   1.000
_cell.length_c   1.000
_cell.angle_alpha   90.00
_cell.angle_beta   90.00
_cell.angle_gamma   90.00
#
_symmetry.space_group_name_H-M   'P 1'
#
loop_
_entity.id
_entity.type
_entity.pdbx_description
1 polymer ?
#
loop_
_entity_poly.entity_id
_entity_poly.type
_entity_poly.pdbx_seq_one_letter_code
_entity_poly.pdbx_strand_id
1 'polypeptide(L)'
;MTFDLLQLPTRHLLDKIGAGSHKPGSGSAAALNGILSCKLLLTVIELTLDPKRTKTYSHCKSEFEDIRNNIIENISPKLEALFEEDSVQFDISIKKRIERDNEKNQKIKNDLHGESLRALRKSTEIPMEIAKLCIQLGEYSTIVFDKGFKSARGDSSVALGSSLSGLTGCISIISLNLQSFPKSIWTNSVQIQKKELQKEFENLSKENIRLMNTLDEEADRKGDFLAEFVEIRKLLYGKTKVSHEDIENLARRIQNALWEYRELIWGPKSPNNVLGVLKPEKVIGLLQYAFHKVHTLGVNERNEEVAGIINNEDFTIRISDMYKPDVINFTTAHELGHALLHDKLILHRDLPLDGSETGRARSIEEIQADRFAATFLMPRKIVVQLFYELFQTEQFAITDENARLLTNGSAYELRKKLRIKRDLSRIIAKCEYYNFRPFNSMAKIFQVSIEAMAIRLEELDLIDF
;
A
#
# COMPACT_ATOMS: atom_id res chain seq x y z
N MET A 1 -9.64 47.08 25.40
CA MET A 1 -10.12 45.73 25.07
C MET A 1 -8.94 44.94 24.53
N THR A 2 -8.52 43.89 25.21
CA THR A 2 -7.63 42.88 24.62
C THR A 2 -8.46 42.11 23.61
N PHE A 3 -8.24 42.37 22.32
CA PHE A 3 -8.85 41.55 21.27
C PHE A 3 -8.19 40.17 21.32
N ASP A 4 -9.01 39.12 21.42
CA ASP A 4 -8.61 37.74 21.17
C ASP A 4 -8.05 37.67 19.73
N LEU A 5 -6.75 37.42 19.62
CA LEU A 5 -6.02 37.43 18.37
C LEU A 5 -6.44 36.27 17.48
N LEU A 6 -6.86 35.13 18.04
CA LEU A 6 -7.35 33.99 17.27
C LEU A 6 -8.75 34.22 16.67
N GLN A 7 -9.50 35.21 17.18
CA GLN A 7 -10.77 35.66 16.59
C GLN A 7 -10.60 36.62 15.41
N LEU A 8 -9.37 37.06 15.12
CA LEU A 8 -9.11 37.93 13.98
C LEU A 8 -9.27 37.15 12.66
N PRO A 9 -9.77 37.81 11.60
CA PRO A 9 -9.69 37.24 10.26
C PRO A 9 -8.25 36.85 9.94
N THR A 10 -8.05 35.67 9.36
CA THR A 10 -6.70 35.10 9.14
C THR A 10 -5.74 36.08 8.48
N ARG A 11 -6.18 36.84 7.47
CA ARG A 11 -5.35 37.88 6.82
C ARG A 11 -4.86 38.94 7.81
N HIS A 12 -5.75 39.45 8.66
CA HIS A 12 -5.39 40.46 9.66
C HIS A 12 -4.43 39.90 10.73
N LEU A 13 -4.59 38.64 11.12
CA LEU A 13 -3.65 37.99 12.03
C LEU A 13 -2.25 37.88 11.40
N LEU A 14 -2.17 37.46 10.14
CA LEU A 14 -0.91 37.37 9.41
C LEU A 14 -0.26 38.74 9.21
N ASP A 15 -1.03 39.77 8.85
CA ASP A 15 -0.53 41.15 8.74
C ASP A 15 0.06 41.62 10.07
N LYS A 16 -0.59 41.31 11.19
CA LYS A 16 -0.09 41.65 12.53
C LYS A 16 1.21 40.94 12.89
N ILE A 17 1.33 39.65 12.56
CA ILE A 17 2.57 38.88 12.75
C ILE A 17 3.71 39.46 11.88
N GLY A 18 3.40 39.87 10.64
CA GLY A 18 4.36 40.42 9.69
C GLY A 18 4.69 41.90 9.85
N ALA A 19 3.96 42.65 10.68
CA ALA A 19 4.08 44.11 10.80
C ALA A 19 5.40 44.60 11.45
N GLY A 20 6.29 43.71 11.87
CA GLY A 20 7.53 44.08 12.57
C GLY A 20 7.31 44.67 13.98
N SER A 21 6.09 44.55 14.50
CA SER A 21 5.76 44.93 15.89
C SER A 21 6.12 43.80 16.85
N HIS A 22 6.23 44.11 18.15
CA HIS A 22 6.51 43.09 19.17
C HIS A 22 5.27 42.26 19.59
N LYS A 23 4.10 42.50 18.98
CA LYS A 23 2.82 41.89 19.36
C LYS A 23 1.87 41.68 18.15
N PRO A 24 1.47 40.44 17.82
CA PRO A 24 1.96 39.15 18.31
C PRO A 24 3.40 38.89 17.86
N GLY A 25 4.18 38.26 18.74
CA GLY A 25 5.59 37.98 18.52
C GLY A 25 5.85 36.57 17.99
N SER A 26 7.13 36.19 17.95
CA SER A 26 7.58 34.87 17.50
C SER A 26 7.12 33.72 18.40
N GLY A 27 6.83 33.97 19.69
CA GLY A 27 6.28 32.95 20.60
C GLY A 27 4.83 32.61 20.26
N SER A 28 3.98 33.62 20.03
CA SER A 28 2.66 33.43 19.43
C SER A 28 2.74 32.67 18.10
N ALA A 29 3.67 33.02 17.21
CA ALA A 29 3.85 32.27 15.95
C ALA A 29 4.24 30.80 16.17
N ALA A 30 5.07 30.50 17.18
CA ALA A 30 5.40 29.13 17.56
C ALA A 30 4.19 28.36 18.10
N ALA A 31 3.36 28.97 18.93
CA ALA A 31 2.10 28.38 19.41
C ALA A 31 1.13 28.09 18.25
N LEU A 32 1.02 29.00 17.28
CA LEU A 32 0.18 28.81 16.09
C LEU A 32 0.59 27.60 15.26
N ASN A 33 1.89 27.33 15.12
CA ASN A 33 2.39 26.11 14.48
C ASN A 33 1.94 24.85 15.23
N GLY A 34 1.96 24.87 16.57
CA GLY A 34 1.41 23.79 17.39
C GLY A 34 -0.09 23.59 17.17
N ILE A 35 -0.87 24.67 17.12
CA ILE A 35 -2.32 24.60 16.86
C ILE A 35 -2.60 23.98 15.48
N LEU A 36 -1.84 24.38 14.46
CA LEU A 36 -1.95 23.80 13.12
C LEU A 36 -1.66 22.29 13.14
N SER A 37 -0.61 21.88 13.86
CA SER A 37 -0.27 20.46 14.08
C SER A 37 -1.42 19.69 14.72
N CYS A 38 -2.08 20.25 15.75
CA CYS A 38 -3.29 19.65 16.34
C CYS A 38 -4.38 19.41 15.30
N LYS A 39 -4.72 20.41 14.46
CA LYS A 39 -5.81 20.28 13.49
C LYS A 39 -5.52 19.24 12.40
N LEU A 40 -4.27 19.15 11.94
CA LEU A 40 -3.85 18.15 10.94
C LEU A 40 -3.89 16.73 11.53
N LEU A 41 -3.37 16.54 12.74
CA LEU A 41 -3.46 15.26 13.45
C LEU A 41 -4.90 14.79 13.64
N LEU A 42 -5.77 15.68 14.12
CA LEU A 42 -7.19 15.38 14.29
C LEU A 42 -7.85 14.97 12.97
N THR A 43 -7.49 15.62 11.86
CA THR A 43 -8.02 15.28 10.53
C THR A 43 -7.71 13.83 10.17
N VAL A 44 -6.45 13.40 10.30
CA VAL A 44 -6.05 12.02 9.98
C VAL A 44 -6.70 11.03 10.95
N ILE A 45 -6.77 11.35 12.24
CA ILE A 45 -7.39 10.50 13.24
C ILE A 45 -8.88 10.30 12.94
N GLU A 46 -9.63 11.37 12.68
CA GLU A 46 -11.06 11.29 12.34
C GLU A 46 -11.32 10.47 11.09
N LEU A 47 -10.51 10.67 10.04
CA LEU A 47 -10.59 9.84 8.83
C LEU A 47 -10.28 8.38 9.11
N THR A 48 -9.35 8.10 10.02
CA THR A 48 -8.99 6.73 10.42
C THR A 48 -10.11 6.05 11.22
N LEU A 49 -10.74 6.80 12.13
CA LEU A 49 -11.81 6.33 13.02
C LEU A 49 -13.20 6.29 12.37
N ASP A 50 -13.34 6.77 11.12
CA ASP A 50 -14.56 6.70 10.33
C ASP A 50 -15.19 5.30 10.38
N PRO A 51 -16.50 5.16 10.68
CA PRO A 51 -17.20 3.88 10.74
C PRO A 51 -17.04 3.01 9.48
N LYS A 52 -16.83 3.63 8.31
CA LYS A 52 -16.60 2.92 7.04
C LYS A 52 -15.27 2.15 7.03
N ARG A 53 -14.32 2.52 7.88
CA ARG A 53 -12.95 1.96 7.92
C ARG A 53 -12.65 1.15 9.19
N THR A 54 -13.63 0.95 10.08
CA THR A 54 -13.45 0.23 11.35
C THR A 54 -12.81 -1.15 11.19
N LYS A 55 -13.17 -1.91 10.15
CA LYS A 55 -12.59 -3.24 9.90
C LYS A 55 -11.08 -3.19 9.61
N THR A 56 -10.60 -2.12 8.99
CA THR A 56 -9.20 -1.97 8.59
C THR A 56 -8.34 -1.42 9.73
N TYR A 57 -8.89 -0.50 10.53
CA TYR A 57 -8.15 0.25 11.56
C TYR A 57 -8.54 -0.10 13.00
N SER A 58 -9.17 -1.26 13.23
CA SER A 58 -9.55 -1.68 14.59
C SER A 58 -8.36 -1.81 15.54
N HIS A 59 -7.17 -2.11 15.02
CA HIS A 59 -5.94 -2.31 15.79
C HIS A 59 -5.37 -1.02 16.42
N CYS A 60 -5.68 0.16 15.88
CA CYS A 60 -5.20 1.45 16.39
C CYS A 60 -6.29 2.31 17.02
N LYS A 61 -7.54 1.82 17.07
CA LYS A 61 -8.71 2.59 17.50
C LYS A 61 -8.54 3.24 18.89
N SER A 62 -8.24 2.45 19.92
CA SER A 62 -8.12 2.95 21.30
C SER A 62 -7.00 3.99 21.43
N GLU A 63 -5.83 3.71 20.85
CA GLU A 63 -4.68 4.62 20.88
C GLU A 63 -5.02 5.95 20.20
N PHE A 64 -5.76 5.92 19.09
CA PHE A 64 -6.16 7.13 18.36
C PHE A 64 -7.25 7.91 19.09
N GLU A 65 -8.18 7.24 19.77
CA GLU A 65 -9.16 7.88 20.65
C GLU A 65 -8.47 8.59 21.82
N ASP A 66 -7.48 7.97 22.45
CA ASP A 66 -6.70 8.57 23.54
C ASP A 66 -5.91 9.80 23.07
N ILE A 67 -5.20 9.69 21.94
CA ILE A 67 -4.47 10.80 21.33
C ILE A 67 -5.41 11.95 20.99
N ARG A 68 -6.54 11.64 20.32
CA ARG A 68 -7.56 12.62 19.94
C ARG A 68 -8.10 13.38 21.15
N ASN A 69 -8.50 12.65 22.19
CA ASN A 69 -9.06 13.27 23.39
C ASN A 69 -8.02 14.15 24.08
N ASN A 70 -6.77 13.69 24.19
CA ASN A 70 -5.71 14.52 24.76
C ASN A 70 -5.44 15.80 23.94
N ILE A 71 -5.47 15.72 22.60
CA ILE A 71 -5.33 16.90 21.74
C ILE A 71 -6.48 17.89 21.95
N ILE A 72 -7.72 17.41 21.99
CA ILE A 72 -8.92 18.24 22.10
C ILE A 72 -9.06 18.87 23.48
N GLU A 73 -8.85 18.09 24.53
CA GLU A 73 -9.16 18.48 25.91
C GLU A 73 -8.00 19.21 26.58
N ASN A 74 -6.75 18.89 26.21
CA ASN A 74 -5.57 19.40 26.90
C ASN A 74 -4.67 20.26 26.01
N ILE A 75 -4.22 19.73 24.86
CA ILE A 75 -3.13 20.38 24.09
C ILE A 75 -3.63 21.60 23.32
N SER A 76 -4.69 21.47 22.51
CA SER A 76 -5.20 22.57 21.68
C SER A 76 -5.63 23.77 22.53
N PRO A 77 -6.46 23.63 23.58
CA PRO A 77 -6.87 24.78 24.41
C PRO A 77 -5.67 25.43 25.12
N LYS A 78 -4.69 24.64 25.54
CA LYS A 78 -3.49 25.17 26.20
C LYS A 78 -2.60 25.95 25.24
N LEU A 79 -2.44 25.49 24.00
CA LEU A 79 -1.72 26.24 22.97
C LEU A 79 -2.42 27.55 22.60
N GLU A 80 -3.75 27.55 22.52
CA GLU A 80 -4.55 28.76 22.28
C GLU A 80 -4.36 29.78 23.42
N ALA A 81 -4.36 29.31 24.68
CA ALA A 81 -4.06 30.17 25.82
C ALA A 81 -2.63 30.72 25.79
N LEU A 82 -1.63 29.87 25.49
CA LEU A 82 -0.22 30.28 25.40
C LEU A 82 0.04 31.25 24.24
N PHE A 83 -0.70 31.13 23.14
CA PHE A 83 -0.64 32.05 22.00
C PHE A 83 -0.93 33.50 22.44
N GLU A 84 -1.98 33.68 23.23
CA GLU A 84 -2.36 34.97 23.81
C GLU A 84 -1.42 35.40 24.93
N GLU A 85 -1.09 34.47 25.83
CA GLU A 85 -0.27 34.75 27.00
C GLU A 85 1.13 35.25 26.62
N ASP A 86 1.76 34.64 25.61
CA ASP A 86 3.06 35.10 25.09
C ASP A 86 3.00 36.57 24.65
N SER A 87 1.97 36.89 23.87
CA SER A 87 1.73 38.22 23.32
C SER A 87 1.56 39.28 24.42
N VAL A 88 0.85 38.92 25.50
CA VAL A 88 0.60 39.83 26.64
C VAL A 88 1.84 39.95 27.53
N GLN A 89 2.49 38.83 27.88
CA GLN A 89 3.62 38.85 28.81
C GLN A 89 4.85 39.53 28.20
N PHE A 90 5.10 39.33 26.90
CA PHE A 90 6.22 40.00 26.24
C PHE A 90 6.00 41.52 26.13
N ASP A 91 4.78 41.96 25.83
CA ASP A 91 4.40 43.38 25.78
C ASP A 91 4.65 44.10 27.11
N ILE A 92 4.43 43.44 28.25
CA ILE A 92 4.76 43.99 29.58
C ILE A 92 6.26 44.27 29.70
N SER A 93 7.12 43.34 29.27
CA SER A 93 8.58 43.55 29.32
C SER A 93 9.01 44.73 28.43
N ILE A 94 8.45 44.84 27.23
CA ILE A 94 8.74 45.94 26.30
C ILE A 94 8.30 47.28 26.87
N LYS A 95 7.08 47.40 27.40
CA LYS A 95 6.59 48.63 28.05
C LYS A 95 7.50 49.07 29.18
N LYS A 96 7.95 48.15 30.02
CA LYS A 96 8.90 48.45 31.10
C LYS A 96 10.27 48.91 30.61
N ARG A 97 10.74 48.41 29.47
CA ARG A 97 11.97 48.92 28.82
C ARG A 97 11.77 50.35 28.32
N ILE A 98 10.63 50.66 27.69
CA ILE A 98 10.31 52.01 27.22
C ILE A 98 10.20 53.00 28.40
N GLU A 99 9.49 52.61 29.48
CA GLU A 99 9.41 53.41 30.72
C GLU A 99 10.82 53.70 31.28
N ARG A 100 11.67 52.66 31.36
CA ARG A 100 13.06 52.78 31.82
C ARG A 100 13.87 53.74 30.96
N ASP A 101 13.74 53.66 29.64
CA ASP A 101 14.56 54.44 28.70
C ASP A 101 14.19 55.93 28.73
N ASN A 102 12.92 56.25 29.03
CA ASN A 102 12.43 57.61 29.19
C ASN A 102 12.67 58.23 30.58
N GLU A 103 12.95 57.41 31.60
CA GLU A 103 13.19 57.87 32.96
C GLU A 103 14.60 58.50 33.12
N LYS A 104 14.67 59.60 33.87
CA LYS A 104 15.91 60.35 34.13
C LYS A 104 16.56 59.96 35.46
N ASN A 105 15.76 59.59 36.46
CA ASN A 105 16.25 59.20 37.78
C ASN A 105 16.86 57.80 37.73
N GLN A 106 18.17 57.70 37.98
CA GLN A 106 18.90 56.43 37.89
C GLN A 106 18.37 55.33 38.83
N LYS A 107 17.86 55.69 40.02
CA LYS A 107 17.28 54.70 40.94
C LYS A 107 16.01 54.08 40.34
N ILE A 108 15.10 54.92 39.83
CA ILE A 108 13.86 54.46 39.19
C ILE A 108 14.17 53.67 37.92
N LYS A 109 15.19 54.05 37.14
CA LYS A 109 15.67 53.25 35.99
C LYS A 109 16.09 51.84 36.40
N ASN A 110 16.81 51.69 37.51
CA ASN A 110 17.24 50.38 37.99
C ASN A 110 16.05 49.52 38.43
N ASP A 111 15.07 50.12 39.09
CA ASP A 111 13.84 49.43 39.52
C ASP A 111 13.01 48.96 38.31
N LEU A 112 12.79 49.83 37.32
CA LEU A 112 12.11 49.50 36.06
C LEU A 112 12.86 48.45 35.24
N HIS A 113 14.19 48.49 35.25
CA HIS A 113 15.00 47.43 34.64
C HIS A 113 14.75 46.08 35.32
N GLY A 114 14.75 46.04 36.66
CA GLY A 114 14.40 44.84 37.43
C GLY A 114 12.99 44.32 37.13
N GLU A 115 12.00 45.20 37.00
CA GLU A 115 10.64 44.85 36.57
C GLU A 115 10.62 44.25 35.16
N SER A 116 11.33 44.86 34.20
CA SER A 116 11.41 44.36 32.82
C SER A 116 12.01 42.96 32.74
N LEU A 117 13.03 42.67 33.56
CA LEU A 117 13.67 41.35 33.64
C LEU A 117 12.77 40.33 34.33
N ARG A 118 12.02 40.71 35.37
CA ARG A 118 11.02 39.82 35.99
C ARG A 118 9.92 39.43 35.00
N ALA A 119 9.44 40.37 34.19
CA ALA A 119 8.47 40.09 33.12
C ALA A 119 9.08 39.20 32.03
N LEU A 120 10.30 39.48 31.58
CA LEU A 120 11.00 38.67 30.58
C LEU A 120 11.24 37.23 31.07
N ARG A 121 11.52 37.06 32.36
CA ARG A 121 11.69 35.73 32.96
C ARG A 121 10.42 34.89 32.83
N LYS A 122 9.24 35.45 33.14
CA LYS A 122 7.94 34.80 32.91
C LYS A 122 7.69 34.53 31.43
N SER A 123 7.99 35.50 30.57
CA SER A 123 7.90 35.34 29.10
C SER A 123 8.85 34.26 28.55
N THR A 124 9.89 33.86 29.29
CA THR A 124 10.77 32.74 28.89
C THR A 124 10.17 31.37 29.23
N GLU A 125 9.28 31.30 30.22
CA GLU A 125 8.63 30.06 30.64
C GLU A 125 7.54 29.62 29.66
N ILE A 126 6.89 30.57 28.97
CA ILE A 126 5.83 30.30 27.98
C ILE A 126 6.35 29.51 26.76
N PRO A 127 7.43 29.93 26.06
CA PRO A 127 8.03 29.12 24.99
C PRO A 127 8.50 27.74 25.44
N MET A 128 8.90 27.57 26.71
CA MET A 128 9.27 26.25 27.24
C MET A 128 8.06 25.32 27.29
N GLU A 129 6.89 25.85 27.64
CA GLU A 129 5.64 25.09 27.66
C GLU A 129 5.14 24.77 26.25
N ILE A 130 5.16 25.76 25.33
CA ILE A 130 4.83 25.56 23.92
C ILE A 130 5.73 24.47 23.30
N ALA A 131 7.04 24.52 23.55
CA ALA A 131 8.00 23.54 23.05
C ALA A 131 7.66 22.10 23.47
N LYS A 132 7.28 21.90 24.73
CA LYS A 132 6.90 20.58 25.25
C LYS A 132 5.63 20.04 24.57
N LEU A 133 4.64 20.88 24.36
CA LEU A 133 3.42 20.52 23.63
C LEU A 133 3.72 20.18 22.16
N CYS A 134 4.60 20.95 21.52
CA CYS A 134 5.07 20.64 20.16
C CYS A 134 5.83 19.31 20.08
N ILE A 135 6.65 18.95 21.08
CA ILE A 135 7.31 17.64 21.14
C ILE A 135 6.25 16.53 21.18
N GLN A 136 5.27 16.62 22.08
CA GLN A 136 4.19 15.65 22.20
C GLN A 136 3.38 15.50 20.90
N LEU A 137 3.08 16.61 20.22
CA LEU A 137 2.42 16.57 18.91
C LEU A 137 3.31 15.95 17.82
N GLY A 138 4.62 16.17 17.89
CA GLY A 138 5.59 15.50 17.01
C GLY A 138 5.58 13.98 17.19
N GLU A 139 5.58 13.51 18.44
CA GLU A 139 5.47 12.09 18.77
C GLU A 139 4.14 11.49 18.29
N TYR A 140 3.02 12.20 18.46
CA TYR A 140 1.74 11.76 17.91
C TYR A 140 1.74 11.72 16.38
N SER A 141 2.45 12.63 15.73
CA SER A 141 2.54 12.67 14.27
C SER A 141 3.21 11.42 13.70
N THR A 142 4.24 10.88 14.36
CA THR A 142 4.89 9.64 13.90
C THR A 142 3.95 8.44 14.07
N ILE A 143 3.29 8.31 15.22
CA ILE A 143 2.31 7.24 15.49
C ILE A 143 1.16 7.26 14.47
N VAL A 144 0.59 8.45 14.26
CA VAL A 144 -0.55 8.63 13.34
C VAL A 144 -0.13 8.42 11.89
N PHE A 145 1.10 8.78 11.50
CA PHE A 145 1.63 8.48 10.18
C PHE A 145 1.73 6.97 9.92
N ASP A 146 2.28 6.22 10.86
CA ASP A 146 2.56 4.79 10.68
C ASP A 146 1.26 3.97 10.66
N LYS A 147 0.33 4.26 11.56
CA LYS A 147 -0.89 3.45 11.81
C LYS A 147 -2.17 4.01 11.19
N GLY A 148 -2.17 5.30 10.83
CA GLY A 148 -3.38 6.00 10.38
C GLY A 148 -3.79 5.70 8.94
N PHE A 149 -4.84 6.39 8.50
CA PHE A 149 -5.36 6.25 7.16
C PHE A 149 -4.32 6.62 6.10
N LYS A 150 -3.83 5.61 5.37
CA LYS A 150 -2.67 5.72 4.46
C LYS A 150 -2.84 6.79 3.38
N SER A 151 -4.06 7.07 2.92
CA SER A 151 -4.31 8.11 1.90
C SER A 151 -4.28 9.54 2.43
N ALA A 152 -4.41 9.74 3.75
CA ALA A 152 -4.41 11.05 4.38
C ALA A 152 -3.18 11.30 5.27
N ARG A 153 -2.37 10.28 5.55
CA ARG A 153 -1.22 10.38 6.48
C ARG A 153 -0.15 11.42 6.07
N GLY A 154 -0.18 11.94 4.84
CA GLY A 154 0.66 13.07 4.45
C GLY A 154 0.43 14.30 5.35
N ASP A 155 -0.79 14.49 5.84
CA ASP A 155 -1.12 15.54 6.81
C ASP A 155 -0.38 15.34 8.14
N SER A 156 -0.08 14.09 8.53
CA SER A 156 0.75 13.80 9.71
C SER A 156 2.20 14.28 9.51
N SER A 157 2.75 14.18 8.30
CA SER A 157 4.09 14.72 8.00
C SER A 157 4.11 16.25 8.09
N VAL A 158 3.05 16.91 7.61
CA VAL A 158 2.90 18.37 7.75
C VAL A 158 2.71 18.78 9.22
N ALA A 159 1.99 17.98 10.01
CA ALA A 159 1.83 18.18 11.44
C ALA A 159 3.18 18.09 12.17
N LEU A 160 4.00 17.06 11.88
CA LEU A 160 5.36 16.93 12.42
C LEU A 160 6.25 18.12 12.03
N GLY A 161 6.21 18.54 10.76
CA GLY A 161 6.95 19.73 10.30
C GLY A 161 6.53 21.02 11.01
N SER A 162 5.23 21.17 11.28
CA SER A 162 4.69 22.30 12.06
C SER A 162 5.16 22.24 13.52
N SER A 163 5.11 21.07 14.15
CA SER A 163 5.63 20.84 15.50
C SER A 163 7.12 21.17 15.61
N LEU A 164 7.95 20.73 14.65
CA LEU A 164 9.37 21.04 14.58
C LEU A 164 9.64 22.54 14.41
N SER A 165 8.83 23.23 13.60
CA SER A 165 8.91 24.68 13.41
C SER A 165 8.59 25.44 14.70
N GLY A 166 7.52 25.03 15.40
CA GLY A 166 7.19 25.58 16.72
C GLY A 166 8.29 25.36 17.76
N LEU A 167 8.80 24.13 17.86
CA LEU A 167 9.89 23.76 18.75
C LEU A 167 11.18 24.57 18.48
N THR A 168 11.57 24.70 17.22
CA THR A 168 12.75 25.50 16.80
C THR A 168 12.57 26.97 17.15
N GLY A 169 11.37 27.52 16.90
CA GLY A 169 11.02 28.88 17.28
C GLY A 169 11.20 29.10 18.78
N CYS A 170 10.65 28.22 19.61
CA CYS A 170 10.78 28.29 21.06
C CYS A 170 12.23 28.21 21.55
N ILE A 171 13.05 27.29 21.02
CA ILE A 171 14.48 27.16 21.39
C ILE A 171 15.25 28.47 21.10
N SER A 172 14.96 29.09 19.96
CA SER A 172 15.55 30.37 19.56
C SER A 172 15.10 31.51 20.49
N ILE A 173 13.81 31.61 20.80
CA ILE A 173 13.26 32.64 21.71
C ILE A 173 13.86 32.51 23.11
N ILE A 174 13.92 31.30 23.65
CA ILE A 174 14.55 31.05 24.97
C ILE A 174 16.01 31.53 24.95
N SER A 175 16.74 31.24 23.88
CA SER A 175 18.14 31.66 23.74
C SER A 175 18.28 33.18 23.69
N LEU A 176 17.40 33.88 22.97
CA LEU A 176 17.38 35.34 22.91
C LEU A 176 17.06 35.97 24.27
N ASN A 177 16.05 35.43 24.97
CA ASN A 177 15.68 35.96 26.28
C ASN A 177 16.80 35.78 27.31
N LEU A 178 17.51 34.65 27.29
CA LEU A 178 18.64 34.38 28.20
C LEU A 178 19.80 35.37 28.03
N GLN A 179 19.97 36.03 26.88
CA GLN A 179 21.01 37.05 26.69
C GLN A 179 20.83 38.26 27.61
N SER A 180 19.61 38.49 28.12
CA SER A 180 19.29 39.61 29.01
C SER A 180 19.64 39.35 30.48
N PHE A 181 20.15 38.16 30.83
CA PHE A 181 20.37 37.74 32.22
C PHE A 181 21.82 37.31 32.50
N PRO A 182 22.38 37.65 33.67
CA PRO A 182 23.65 37.08 34.11
C PRO A 182 23.50 35.59 34.45
N LYS A 183 24.63 34.87 34.44
CA LYS A 183 24.66 33.47 34.88
C LYS A 183 24.18 33.34 36.33
N SER A 184 23.22 32.46 36.54
CA SER A 184 22.57 32.17 37.82
C SER A 184 22.07 30.73 37.85
N ILE A 185 21.59 30.28 39.02
CA ILE A 185 20.95 28.97 39.17
C ILE A 185 19.78 28.81 38.18
N TRP A 186 18.96 29.86 38.02
CA TRP A 186 17.82 29.84 37.10
C TRP A 186 18.24 29.81 35.62
N THR A 187 19.20 30.64 35.18
CA THR A 187 19.64 30.59 33.78
C THR A 187 20.30 29.25 33.45
N ASN A 188 21.02 28.65 34.41
CA ASN A 188 21.60 27.33 34.24
C ASN A 188 20.53 26.24 34.12
N SER A 189 19.46 26.29 34.92
CA SER A 189 18.36 25.32 34.82
C SER A 189 17.60 25.44 33.49
N VAL A 190 17.33 26.66 33.02
CA VAL A 190 16.72 26.90 31.71
C VAL A 190 17.63 26.40 30.59
N GLN A 191 18.95 26.61 30.69
CA GLN A 191 19.91 26.13 29.70
C GLN A 191 19.97 24.59 29.64
N ILE A 192 19.80 23.89 30.77
CA ILE A 192 19.69 22.42 30.80
C ILE A 192 18.40 21.98 30.09
N GLN A 193 17.25 22.55 30.45
CA GLN A 193 15.98 22.22 29.80
C GLN A 193 16.02 22.48 28.29
N LYS A 194 16.63 23.59 27.87
CA LYS A 194 16.82 23.91 26.45
C LYS A 194 17.65 22.85 25.72
N LYS A 195 18.69 22.30 26.35
CA LYS A 195 19.49 21.21 25.75
C LYS A 195 18.65 19.96 25.54
N GLU A 196 17.76 19.62 26.46
CA GLU A 196 16.82 18.52 26.26
C GLU A 196 15.86 18.80 25.10
N LEU A 197 15.32 20.02 24.98
CA LEU A 197 14.50 20.40 23.83
C LEU A 197 15.25 20.27 22.49
N GLN A 198 16.55 20.64 22.46
CA GLN A 198 17.38 20.48 21.27
C GLN A 198 17.58 19.01 20.89
N LYS A 199 17.77 18.14 21.89
CA LYS A 199 17.87 16.70 21.68
C LYS A 199 16.57 16.12 21.11
N GLU A 200 15.42 16.52 21.66
CA GLU A 200 14.13 16.06 21.11
C GLU A 200 13.86 16.61 19.71
N PHE A 201 14.28 17.85 19.42
CA PHE A 201 14.24 18.40 18.07
C PHE A 201 15.06 17.54 17.09
N GLU A 202 16.27 17.12 17.46
CA GLU A 202 17.11 16.25 16.63
C GLU A 202 16.46 14.88 16.39
N ASN A 203 15.83 14.29 17.42
CA ASN A 203 15.11 13.02 17.29
C ASN A 203 13.93 13.13 16.33
N LEU A 204 13.04 14.11 16.56
CA LEU A 204 11.86 14.33 15.72
C LEU A 204 12.24 14.75 14.29
N SER A 205 13.36 15.42 14.10
CA SER A 205 13.87 15.75 12.75
C SER A 205 14.29 14.50 11.98
N LYS A 206 14.92 13.52 12.66
CA LYS A 206 15.24 12.22 12.04
C LYS A 206 13.97 11.46 11.65
N GLU A 207 12.95 11.48 12.52
CA GLU A 207 11.66 10.90 12.18
C GLU A 207 11.02 11.63 10.98
N ASN A 208 11.07 12.95 10.93
CA ASN A 208 10.52 13.70 9.79
C ASN A 208 11.17 13.31 8.46
N ILE A 209 12.48 13.09 8.45
CA ILE A 209 13.20 12.55 7.28
C ILE A 209 12.75 11.11 6.97
N ARG A 210 12.60 10.23 7.99
CA ARG A 210 12.10 8.86 7.80
C ARG A 210 10.72 8.86 7.14
N LEU A 211 9.81 9.73 7.60
CA LEU A 211 8.46 9.84 7.06
C LEU A 211 8.50 10.22 5.57
N MET A 212 9.34 11.19 5.18
CA MET A 212 9.55 11.58 3.78
C MET A 212 10.09 10.40 2.95
N ASN A 213 11.16 9.76 3.41
CA ASN A 213 11.76 8.63 2.70
C ASN A 213 10.76 7.46 2.53
N THR A 214 9.93 7.21 3.53
CA THR A 214 8.89 6.16 3.45
C THR A 214 7.88 6.47 2.33
N LEU A 215 7.47 7.74 2.18
CA LEU A 215 6.56 8.13 1.11
C LEU A 215 7.23 8.03 -0.26
N ASP A 216 8.49 8.42 -0.37
CA ASP A 216 9.27 8.33 -1.61
C ASP A 216 9.46 6.86 -2.04
N GLU A 217 9.88 5.98 -1.12
CA GLU A 217 10.02 4.54 -1.38
C GLU A 217 8.70 3.90 -1.83
N GLU A 218 7.58 4.27 -1.21
CA GLU A 218 6.27 3.79 -1.62
C GLU A 218 5.83 4.33 -2.99
N ALA A 219 6.16 5.59 -3.31
CA ALA A 219 5.90 6.20 -4.59
C ALA A 219 6.71 5.52 -5.70
N ASP A 220 8.01 5.32 -5.48
CA ASP A 220 8.92 4.62 -6.40
C ASP A 220 8.44 3.20 -6.64
N ARG A 221 8.17 2.44 -5.57
CA ARG A 221 7.67 1.06 -5.68
C ARG A 221 6.37 0.98 -6.47
N LYS A 222 5.47 1.95 -6.30
CA LYS A 222 4.23 2.01 -7.07
C LYS A 222 4.48 2.41 -8.53
N GLY A 223 5.45 3.29 -8.77
CA GLY A 223 5.94 3.64 -10.10
C GLY A 223 6.47 2.43 -10.86
N ASP A 224 7.38 1.68 -10.24
CA ASP A 224 7.96 0.45 -10.78
C ASP A 224 6.88 -0.59 -11.09
N PHE A 225 5.94 -0.79 -10.16
CA PHE A 225 4.79 -1.67 -10.35
C PHE A 225 3.97 -1.29 -11.59
N LEU A 226 3.63 -0.01 -11.75
CA LEU A 226 2.85 0.45 -12.90
C LEU A 226 3.64 0.30 -14.21
N ALA A 227 4.93 0.64 -14.18
CA ALA A 227 5.82 0.49 -15.32
C ALA A 227 5.94 -0.98 -15.76
N GLU A 228 6.04 -1.92 -14.82
CA GLU A 228 6.16 -3.34 -15.11
C GLU A 228 4.97 -3.87 -15.93
N PHE A 229 3.73 -3.52 -15.57
CA PHE A 229 2.55 -3.97 -16.33
C PHE A 229 2.39 -3.27 -17.69
N VAL A 230 2.89 -2.03 -17.82
CA VAL A 230 2.99 -1.35 -19.12
C VAL A 230 3.97 -2.07 -20.04
N GLU A 231 5.12 -2.49 -19.52
CA GLU A 231 6.15 -3.19 -20.30
C GLU A 231 5.75 -4.64 -20.62
N ILE A 232 5.12 -5.35 -19.67
CA ILE A 232 4.50 -6.67 -19.92
C ILE A 232 3.52 -6.59 -21.09
N ARG A 233 2.64 -5.58 -21.10
CA ARG A 233 1.63 -5.42 -22.16
C ARG A 233 2.27 -5.24 -23.54
N LYS A 234 3.35 -4.45 -23.63
CA LYS A 234 4.02 -4.18 -24.92
C LYS A 234 4.89 -5.33 -25.42
N LEU A 235 5.29 -6.25 -24.54
CA LEU A 235 6.38 -7.19 -24.81
C LEU A 235 6.11 -8.05 -26.05
N LEU A 236 4.91 -8.60 -26.18
CA LEU A 236 4.54 -9.52 -27.26
C LEU A 236 3.29 -9.10 -28.06
N TYR A 237 2.59 -8.05 -27.64
CA TYR A 237 1.34 -7.61 -28.26
C TYR A 237 1.51 -7.26 -29.74
N GLY A 238 0.71 -7.90 -30.61
CA GLY A 238 0.69 -7.67 -32.06
C GLY A 238 1.91 -8.23 -32.80
N LYS A 239 2.77 -9.01 -32.14
CA LYS A 239 3.92 -9.65 -32.81
C LYS A 239 3.46 -10.83 -33.65
N THR A 240 3.96 -10.92 -34.88
CA THR A 240 3.59 -11.97 -35.85
C THR A 240 4.34 -13.29 -35.67
N LYS A 241 5.50 -13.27 -35.00
CA LYS A 241 6.31 -14.47 -34.71
C LYS A 241 6.52 -14.57 -33.21
N VAL A 242 5.68 -15.36 -32.55
CA VAL A 242 5.75 -15.63 -31.12
C VAL A 242 5.98 -17.12 -30.90
N SER A 243 7.11 -17.48 -30.30
CA SER A 243 7.47 -18.86 -30.00
C SER A 243 6.84 -19.34 -28.70
N HIS A 244 6.91 -20.66 -28.45
CA HIS A 244 6.45 -21.24 -27.19
C HIS A 244 7.28 -20.73 -26.00
N GLU A 245 8.59 -20.55 -26.20
CA GLU A 245 9.49 -20.02 -25.18
C GLU A 245 9.17 -18.56 -24.84
N ASP A 246 8.82 -17.74 -25.83
CA ASP A 246 8.37 -16.36 -25.60
C ASP A 246 7.14 -16.29 -24.70
N ILE A 247 6.14 -17.16 -24.96
CA ILE A 247 4.90 -17.24 -24.17
C ILE A 247 5.19 -17.70 -22.75
N GLU A 248 6.03 -18.73 -22.57
CA GLU A 248 6.38 -19.21 -21.23
C GLU A 248 7.20 -18.17 -20.45
N ASN A 249 8.08 -17.42 -21.11
CA ASN A 249 8.81 -16.30 -20.52
C ASN A 249 7.90 -15.15 -20.10
N LEU A 250 6.92 -14.78 -20.95
CA LEU A 250 5.91 -13.77 -20.61
C LEU A 250 5.07 -14.21 -19.41
N ALA A 251 4.54 -15.44 -19.43
CA ALA A 251 3.76 -15.98 -18.32
C ALA A 251 4.56 -15.96 -17.01
N ARG A 252 5.85 -16.37 -17.06
CA ARG A 252 6.76 -16.32 -15.91
C ARG A 252 7.01 -14.91 -15.41
N ARG A 253 7.19 -13.93 -16.30
CA ARG A 253 7.35 -12.51 -15.90
C ARG A 253 6.14 -12.02 -15.14
N ILE A 254 4.93 -12.31 -15.63
CA ILE A 254 3.68 -11.95 -14.94
C ILE A 254 3.56 -12.66 -13.60
N GLN A 255 3.86 -13.97 -13.53
CA GLN A 255 3.84 -14.73 -12.27
C GLN A 255 4.75 -14.11 -11.21
N ASN A 256 5.97 -13.72 -11.60
CA ASN A 256 6.93 -13.07 -10.72
C ASN A 256 6.43 -11.68 -10.27
N ALA A 257 5.92 -10.87 -11.20
CA ALA A 257 5.36 -9.54 -10.89
C ALA A 257 4.16 -9.64 -9.93
N LEU A 258 3.26 -10.60 -10.15
CA LEU A 258 2.13 -10.86 -9.26
C LEU A 258 2.60 -11.24 -7.85
N TRP A 259 3.66 -12.03 -7.73
CA TRP A 259 4.24 -12.41 -6.44
C TRP A 259 4.94 -11.24 -5.75
N GLU A 260 5.74 -10.47 -6.47
CA GLU A 260 6.52 -9.33 -5.97
C GLU A 260 5.63 -8.18 -5.50
N TYR A 261 4.60 -7.85 -6.28
CA TYR A 261 3.68 -6.74 -6.02
C TYR A 261 2.36 -7.16 -5.38
N ARG A 262 2.28 -8.38 -4.82
CA ARG A 262 1.03 -8.90 -4.23
C ARG A 262 0.40 -7.99 -3.17
N GLU A 263 1.21 -7.33 -2.36
CA GLU A 263 0.70 -6.40 -1.34
C GLU A 263 0.05 -5.15 -1.97
N LEU A 264 0.54 -4.68 -3.13
CA LEU A 264 -0.07 -3.58 -3.87
C LEU A 264 -1.37 -4.01 -4.58
N ILE A 265 -1.41 -5.23 -5.10
CA ILE A 265 -2.53 -5.76 -5.89
C ILE A 265 -3.72 -6.15 -4.99
N TRP A 266 -3.44 -6.76 -3.84
CA TRP A 266 -4.47 -7.31 -2.94
C TRP A 266 -4.56 -6.63 -1.58
N GLY A 267 -3.60 -5.79 -1.20
CA GLY A 267 -3.57 -5.14 0.11
C GLY A 267 -3.67 -6.17 1.25
N PRO A 268 -4.53 -5.94 2.26
CA PRO A 268 -4.70 -6.86 3.39
C PRO A 268 -5.15 -8.28 3.03
N LYS A 269 -5.59 -8.54 1.80
CA LYS A 269 -6.03 -9.85 1.31
C LYS A 269 -4.96 -10.55 0.46
N SER A 270 -3.71 -10.12 0.56
CA SER A 270 -2.58 -10.68 -0.16
C SER A 270 -2.44 -12.19 0.04
N PRO A 271 -2.40 -13.00 -1.03
CA PRO A 271 -2.16 -14.44 -0.92
C PRO A 271 -0.76 -14.75 -0.37
N ASN A 272 -0.65 -15.77 0.47
CA ASN A 272 0.60 -16.19 1.09
C ASN A 272 1.35 -17.32 0.35
N ASN A 273 0.84 -17.75 -0.82
CA ASN A 273 1.41 -18.83 -1.62
C ASN A 273 1.34 -18.49 -3.11
N VAL A 274 2.22 -19.12 -3.90
CA VAL A 274 2.42 -18.77 -5.32
C VAL A 274 1.18 -19.04 -6.15
N LEU A 275 0.48 -20.16 -5.94
CA LEU A 275 -0.75 -20.45 -6.69
C LEU A 275 -1.89 -19.47 -6.38
N GLY A 276 -1.91 -18.94 -5.15
CA GLY A 276 -2.89 -17.95 -4.72
C GLY A 276 -2.82 -16.64 -5.49
N VAL A 277 -1.65 -16.24 -5.99
CA VAL A 277 -1.48 -15.00 -6.76
C VAL A 277 -1.83 -15.18 -8.25
N LEU A 278 -1.95 -16.40 -8.77
CA LEU A 278 -2.20 -16.69 -10.20
C LEU A 278 -3.67 -16.47 -10.56
N LYS A 279 -4.09 -15.20 -10.59
CA LYS A 279 -5.47 -14.77 -10.86
C LYS A 279 -5.53 -13.96 -12.16
N PRO A 280 -5.97 -14.56 -13.28
CA PRO A 280 -6.02 -13.87 -14.57
C PRO A 280 -6.83 -12.56 -14.51
N GLU A 281 -7.94 -12.54 -13.79
CA GLU A 281 -8.82 -11.38 -13.64
C GLU A 281 -8.11 -10.17 -13.00
N LYS A 282 -7.08 -10.42 -12.18
CA LYS A 282 -6.26 -9.36 -11.60
C LYS A 282 -5.34 -8.75 -12.64
N VAL A 283 -4.69 -9.58 -13.45
CA VAL A 283 -3.81 -9.10 -14.53
C VAL A 283 -4.63 -8.32 -15.56
N ILE A 284 -5.81 -8.80 -15.94
CA ILE A 284 -6.74 -8.10 -16.84
C ILE A 284 -7.01 -6.68 -16.36
N GLY A 285 -7.36 -6.51 -15.09
CA GLY A 285 -7.58 -5.18 -14.50
C GLY A 285 -6.32 -4.30 -14.50
N LEU A 286 -5.13 -4.89 -14.27
CA LEU A 286 -3.85 -4.18 -14.32
C LEU A 286 -3.46 -3.74 -15.74
N LEU A 287 -3.93 -4.46 -16.76
CA LEU A 287 -3.81 -4.08 -18.17
C LEU A 287 -4.87 -3.05 -18.62
N GLN A 288 -5.70 -2.58 -17.69
CA GLN A 288 -6.79 -1.61 -17.88
C GLN A 288 -7.97 -2.13 -18.71
N TYR A 289 -8.18 -3.45 -18.75
CA TYR A 289 -9.40 -4.03 -19.30
C TYR A 289 -10.50 -4.10 -18.23
N ALA A 290 -11.72 -3.76 -18.61
CA ALA A 290 -12.90 -4.07 -17.80
C ALA A 290 -13.22 -5.56 -17.87
N PHE A 291 -13.45 -6.18 -16.71
CA PHE A 291 -13.74 -7.60 -16.61
C PHE A 291 -15.16 -7.84 -16.11
N HIS A 292 -15.96 -8.55 -16.89
CA HIS A 292 -17.36 -8.84 -16.56
C HIS A 292 -17.66 -10.33 -16.67
N LYS A 293 -18.23 -10.90 -15.60
CA LYS A 293 -18.91 -12.19 -15.68
C LYS A 293 -20.36 -11.95 -16.05
N VAL A 294 -20.84 -12.64 -17.07
CA VAL A 294 -22.21 -12.53 -17.56
C VAL A 294 -22.85 -13.92 -17.65
N HIS A 295 -24.17 -13.98 -17.53
CA HIS A 295 -24.85 -15.27 -17.47
C HIS A 295 -24.64 -16.12 -18.73
N THR A 296 -24.76 -15.50 -19.90
CA THR A 296 -24.47 -16.14 -21.18
C THR A 296 -23.94 -15.10 -22.17
N LEU A 297 -23.11 -15.55 -23.11
CA LEU A 297 -22.63 -14.76 -24.24
C LEU A 297 -23.34 -15.15 -25.55
N GLY A 298 -24.33 -16.04 -25.46
CA GLY A 298 -25.06 -16.58 -26.61
C GLY A 298 -24.29 -17.69 -27.31
N VAL A 299 -24.75 -17.99 -28.53
CA VAL A 299 -24.14 -18.95 -29.43
C VAL A 299 -23.61 -18.25 -30.67
N ASN A 300 -22.53 -18.75 -31.24
CA ASN A 300 -22.00 -18.24 -32.51
C ASN A 300 -22.87 -18.70 -33.70
N GLU A 301 -22.51 -18.28 -34.93
CA GLU A 301 -23.20 -18.67 -36.17
C GLU A 301 -23.25 -20.19 -36.43
N ARG A 302 -22.45 -20.97 -35.69
CA ARG A 302 -22.35 -22.43 -35.78
C ARG A 302 -23.08 -23.15 -34.67
N ASN A 303 -23.86 -22.41 -33.86
CA ASN A 303 -24.57 -22.95 -32.71
C ASN A 303 -23.62 -23.52 -31.64
N GLU A 304 -22.41 -22.97 -31.50
CA GLU A 304 -21.47 -23.27 -30.42
C GLU A 304 -21.61 -22.19 -29.33
N GLU A 305 -21.56 -22.56 -28.05
CA GLU A 305 -21.65 -21.58 -26.97
C GLU A 305 -20.36 -20.76 -26.86
N VAL A 306 -20.51 -19.45 -26.70
CA VAL A 306 -19.37 -18.56 -26.52
C VAL A 306 -19.00 -18.52 -25.02
N ALA A 307 -17.80 -18.96 -24.69
CA ALA A 307 -17.32 -19.02 -23.31
C ALA A 307 -16.65 -17.73 -22.85
N GLY A 308 -16.00 -17.02 -23.78
CA GLY A 308 -15.29 -15.77 -23.54
C GLY A 308 -15.29 -14.88 -24.78
N ILE A 309 -15.31 -13.57 -24.56
CA ILE A 309 -15.15 -12.55 -25.60
C ILE A 309 -14.17 -11.51 -25.07
N ILE A 310 -13.21 -11.14 -25.90
CA ILE A 310 -12.37 -9.95 -25.73
C ILE A 310 -12.68 -8.95 -26.84
N ASN A 311 -12.83 -7.69 -26.44
CA ASN A 311 -12.91 -6.54 -27.32
C ASN A 311 -11.75 -5.58 -27.01
N ASN A 312 -10.81 -5.50 -27.95
CA ASN A 312 -9.62 -4.64 -27.87
C ASN A 312 -9.93 -3.18 -28.28
N GLU A 313 -11.11 -2.89 -28.86
CA GLU A 313 -11.55 -1.53 -29.19
C GLU A 313 -12.00 -0.77 -27.94
N ASP A 314 -12.81 -1.40 -27.09
CA ASP A 314 -13.37 -0.81 -25.88
C ASP A 314 -12.71 -1.29 -24.58
N PHE A 315 -11.68 -2.13 -24.68
CA PHE A 315 -10.96 -2.72 -23.55
C PHE A 315 -11.86 -3.52 -22.61
N THR A 316 -12.73 -4.38 -23.15
CA THR A 316 -13.62 -5.23 -22.35
C THR A 316 -13.33 -6.72 -22.54
N ILE A 317 -13.37 -7.47 -21.44
CA ILE A 317 -13.36 -8.94 -21.44
C ILE A 317 -14.59 -9.43 -20.71
N ARG A 318 -15.35 -10.31 -21.38
CA ARG A 318 -16.58 -10.91 -20.85
C ARG A 318 -16.46 -12.42 -20.83
N ILE A 319 -16.79 -13.03 -19.69
CA ILE A 319 -16.77 -14.50 -19.51
C ILE A 319 -18.15 -14.99 -19.10
N SER A 320 -18.58 -16.11 -19.68
CA SER A 320 -19.82 -16.80 -19.30
C SER A 320 -19.67 -17.48 -17.94
N ASP A 321 -20.64 -17.28 -17.03
CA ASP A 321 -20.66 -17.90 -15.70
C ASP A 321 -21.40 -19.26 -15.63
N MET A 322 -21.93 -19.73 -16.76
CA MET A 322 -22.60 -21.04 -16.87
C MET A 322 -21.66 -22.24 -16.68
N TYR A 323 -20.35 -22.03 -16.81
CA TYR A 323 -19.35 -23.09 -16.73
C TYR A 323 -18.85 -23.34 -15.32
N LYS A 324 -18.25 -24.51 -15.12
CA LYS A 324 -17.59 -24.84 -13.84
C LYS A 324 -16.42 -23.88 -13.56
N PRO A 325 -16.06 -23.63 -12.28
CA PRO A 325 -15.02 -22.67 -11.92
C PRO A 325 -13.65 -22.88 -12.58
N ASP A 326 -13.25 -24.13 -12.81
CA ASP A 326 -12.02 -24.51 -13.50
C ASP A 326 -12.02 -24.10 -14.98
N VAL A 327 -13.16 -24.28 -15.66
CA VAL A 327 -13.36 -23.84 -17.04
C VAL A 327 -13.37 -22.32 -17.12
N ILE A 328 -14.07 -21.64 -16.20
CA ILE A 328 -14.07 -20.17 -16.12
C ILE A 328 -12.64 -19.64 -15.93
N ASN A 329 -11.87 -20.24 -15.01
CA ASN A 329 -10.50 -19.81 -14.72
C ASN A 329 -9.58 -19.96 -15.95
N PHE A 330 -9.64 -21.11 -16.62
CA PHE A 330 -8.86 -21.33 -17.84
C PHE A 330 -9.29 -20.41 -18.99
N THR A 331 -10.60 -20.22 -19.19
CA THR A 331 -11.14 -19.28 -20.19
C THR A 331 -10.67 -17.86 -19.91
N THR A 332 -10.69 -17.43 -18.64
CA THR A 332 -10.22 -16.09 -18.26
C THR A 332 -8.72 -15.92 -18.54
N ALA A 333 -7.90 -16.95 -18.26
CA ALA A 333 -6.48 -16.95 -18.61
C ALA A 333 -6.23 -16.94 -20.12
N HIS A 334 -7.09 -17.59 -20.89
CA HIS A 334 -7.06 -17.61 -22.35
C HIS A 334 -7.37 -16.22 -22.92
N GLU A 335 -8.43 -15.54 -22.46
CA GLU A 335 -8.72 -14.16 -22.89
C GLU A 335 -7.60 -13.18 -22.50
N LEU A 336 -6.99 -13.38 -21.33
CA LEU A 336 -5.79 -12.63 -20.94
C LEU A 336 -4.63 -12.89 -21.93
N GLY A 337 -4.48 -14.12 -22.43
CA GLY A 337 -3.54 -14.46 -23.49
C GLY A 337 -3.78 -13.63 -24.75
N HIS A 338 -5.03 -13.48 -25.19
CA HIS A 338 -5.37 -12.59 -26.31
C HIS A 338 -5.02 -11.14 -26.02
N ALA A 339 -5.36 -10.62 -24.83
CA ALA A 339 -5.06 -9.25 -24.43
C ALA A 339 -3.56 -8.91 -24.44
N LEU A 340 -2.70 -9.92 -24.29
CA LEU A 340 -1.24 -9.77 -24.22
C LEU A 340 -0.52 -10.05 -25.55
N LEU A 341 -1.11 -10.87 -26.43
CA LEU A 341 -0.44 -11.39 -27.63
C LEU A 341 -1.03 -10.84 -28.93
N HIS A 342 -2.33 -10.56 -28.99
CA HIS A 342 -3.05 -10.40 -30.25
C HIS A 342 -3.73 -9.02 -30.36
N ASP A 343 -3.64 -8.39 -31.54
CA ASP A 343 -4.14 -7.03 -31.83
C ASP A 343 -5.48 -6.98 -32.57
N LYS A 344 -6.10 -8.14 -32.83
CA LYS A 344 -7.43 -8.24 -33.47
C LYS A 344 -8.49 -7.54 -32.61
N LEU A 345 -9.44 -6.85 -33.26
CA LEU A 345 -10.44 -6.03 -32.56
C LEU A 345 -11.35 -6.85 -31.65
N ILE A 346 -11.89 -7.96 -32.15
CA ILE A 346 -12.81 -8.83 -31.40
C ILE A 346 -12.39 -10.29 -31.62
N LEU A 347 -12.30 -11.05 -30.54
CA LEU A 347 -11.99 -12.48 -30.53
C LEU A 347 -12.96 -13.21 -29.59
N HIS A 348 -13.35 -14.42 -29.99
CA HIS A 348 -14.29 -15.27 -29.25
C HIS A 348 -13.65 -16.62 -28.98
N ARG A 349 -13.90 -17.15 -27.78
CA ARG A 349 -13.61 -18.53 -27.43
C ARG A 349 -14.87 -19.38 -27.51
N ASP A 350 -15.01 -20.13 -28.60
CA ASP A 350 -16.18 -20.97 -28.88
C ASP A 350 -16.00 -22.39 -28.29
N LEU A 351 -17.01 -22.90 -27.61
CA LEU A 351 -17.07 -24.27 -27.09
C LEU A 351 -18.22 -25.06 -27.76
N PRO A 352 -17.96 -26.27 -28.29
CA PRO A 352 -18.99 -27.12 -28.86
C PRO A 352 -20.08 -27.50 -27.83
N LEU A 353 -21.36 -27.45 -28.23
CA LEU A 353 -22.51 -27.82 -27.39
C LEU A 353 -22.49 -29.28 -26.93
N ASP A 354 -21.84 -30.17 -27.68
CA ASP A 354 -21.73 -31.61 -27.41
C ASP A 354 -20.39 -32.00 -26.77
N GLY A 355 -19.49 -31.04 -26.54
CA GLY A 355 -18.15 -31.26 -25.99
C GLY A 355 -17.21 -32.05 -26.92
N SER A 356 -17.55 -32.22 -28.20
CA SER A 356 -16.70 -32.93 -29.16
C SER A 356 -15.54 -32.06 -29.66
N GLU A 357 -14.34 -32.62 -29.81
CA GLU A 357 -13.25 -31.89 -30.48
C GLU A 357 -13.63 -31.67 -31.95
N THR A 358 -13.83 -30.41 -32.35
CA THR A 358 -14.00 -30.08 -33.76
C THR A 358 -12.71 -30.43 -34.50
N GLY A 359 -12.77 -31.35 -35.47
CA GLY A 359 -11.62 -31.81 -36.27
C GLY A 359 -11.02 -30.76 -37.24
N ARG A 360 -11.07 -29.47 -36.89
CA ARG A 360 -10.51 -28.36 -37.66
C ARG A 360 -9.16 -27.91 -37.09
N ALA A 361 -8.28 -27.47 -37.97
CA ALA A 361 -7.05 -26.80 -37.60
C ALA A 361 -7.38 -25.50 -36.85
N ARG A 362 -7.00 -25.43 -35.56
CA ARG A 362 -7.13 -24.21 -34.75
C ARG A 362 -6.22 -23.10 -35.28
N SER A 363 -6.65 -21.85 -35.17
CA SER A 363 -5.81 -20.72 -35.57
C SER A 363 -4.59 -20.64 -34.67
N ILE A 364 -3.52 -20.01 -35.15
CA ILE A 364 -2.29 -19.91 -34.37
C ILE A 364 -2.51 -19.10 -33.09
N GLU A 365 -3.41 -18.11 -33.14
CA GLU A 365 -3.77 -17.25 -32.01
C GLU A 365 -4.47 -18.05 -30.90
N GLU A 366 -5.41 -18.93 -31.24
CA GLU A 366 -6.07 -19.83 -30.27
C GLU A 366 -5.07 -20.76 -29.59
N ILE A 367 -4.11 -21.30 -30.36
CA ILE A 367 -3.05 -22.17 -29.82
C ILE A 367 -2.14 -21.38 -28.88
N GLN A 368 -1.78 -20.14 -29.24
CA GLN A 368 -0.94 -19.28 -28.42
C GLN A 368 -1.66 -18.84 -27.13
N ALA A 369 -2.95 -18.51 -27.20
CA ALA A 369 -3.76 -18.16 -26.04
C ALA A 369 -3.96 -19.35 -25.08
N ASP A 370 -4.27 -20.55 -25.59
CA ASP A 370 -4.33 -21.77 -24.77
C ASP A 370 -2.98 -22.11 -24.14
N ARG A 371 -1.88 -21.93 -24.89
CA ARG A 371 -0.52 -22.12 -24.37
C ARG A 371 -0.23 -21.16 -23.23
N PHE A 372 -0.57 -19.88 -23.39
CA PHE A 372 -0.42 -18.87 -22.35
C PHE A 372 -1.26 -19.22 -21.12
N ALA A 373 -2.53 -19.61 -21.30
CA ALA A 373 -3.40 -20.02 -20.21
C ALA A 373 -2.82 -21.19 -19.41
N ALA A 374 -2.32 -22.21 -20.11
CA ALA A 374 -1.69 -23.37 -19.50
C ALA A 374 -0.41 -23.01 -18.73
N THR A 375 0.51 -22.24 -19.33
CA THR A 375 1.77 -21.86 -18.67
C THR A 375 1.56 -20.88 -17.52
N PHE A 376 0.59 -19.96 -17.64
CA PHE A 376 0.22 -19.00 -16.61
C PHE A 376 -0.35 -19.69 -15.37
N LEU A 377 -1.35 -20.56 -15.55
CA LEU A 377 -2.04 -21.25 -14.45
C LEU A 377 -1.24 -22.42 -13.89
N MET A 378 -0.40 -23.07 -14.70
CA MET A 378 0.38 -24.25 -14.31
C MET A 378 1.88 -24.03 -14.59
N PRO A 379 2.57 -23.22 -13.74
CA PRO A 379 3.98 -22.89 -13.95
C PRO A 379 4.85 -24.16 -13.91
N ARG A 380 5.74 -24.33 -14.90
CA ARG A 380 6.59 -25.54 -15.05
C ARG A 380 7.23 -25.98 -13.74
N LYS A 381 7.90 -25.06 -13.04
CA LYS A 381 8.62 -25.37 -11.79
C LYS A 381 7.69 -25.96 -10.71
N ILE A 382 6.49 -25.41 -10.56
CA ILE A 382 5.53 -25.86 -9.54
C ILE A 382 4.92 -27.19 -9.94
N VAL A 383 4.57 -27.37 -11.23
CA VAL A 383 4.00 -28.62 -11.73
C VAL A 383 4.99 -29.77 -11.56
N VAL A 384 6.24 -29.60 -12.00
CA VAL A 384 7.29 -30.62 -11.89
C VAL A 384 7.58 -30.96 -10.43
N GLN A 385 7.72 -29.96 -9.57
CA GLN A 385 7.96 -30.18 -8.14
C GLN A 385 6.80 -30.96 -7.50
N LEU A 386 5.57 -30.51 -7.69
CA LEU A 386 4.40 -31.17 -7.11
C LEU A 386 4.20 -32.57 -7.68
N PHE A 387 4.45 -32.77 -8.98
CA PHE A 387 4.41 -34.08 -9.61
C PHE A 387 5.38 -35.05 -8.92
N TYR A 388 6.62 -34.64 -8.72
CA TYR A 388 7.61 -35.44 -8.02
C TYR A 388 7.20 -35.72 -6.56
N GLU A 389 6.67 -34.72 -5.85
CA GLU A 389 6.18 -34.90 -4.47
C GLU A 389 5.04 -35.92 -4.39
N LEU A 390 4.12 -35.93 -5.36
CA LEU A 390 2.95 -36.82 -5.36
C LEU A 390 3.28 -38.24 -5.87
N PHE A 391 4.06 -38.36 -6.94
CA PHE A 391 4.30 -39.62 -7.64
C PHE A 391 5.69 -40.22 -7.41
N GLN A 392 6.59 -39.50 -6.73
CA GLN A 392 7.95 -39.95 -6.39
C GLN A 392 8.77 -40.38 -7.62
N THR A 393 8.51 -39.76 -8.77
CA THR A 393 9.21 -40.00 -10.02
C THR A 393 9.30 -38.70 -10.83
N GLU A 394 10.36 -38.55 -11.62
CA GLU A 394 10.51 -37.42 -12.55
C GLU A 394 9.66 -37.62 -13.81
N GLN A 395 9.39 -38.87 -14.18
CA GLN A 395 8.57 -39.23 -15.32
C GLN A 395 7.76 -40.50 -15.00
N PHE A 396 6.45 -40.47 -15.23
CA PHE A 396 5.59 -41.61 -14.95
C PHE A 396 5.53 -42.55 -16.15
N ALA A 397 6.14 -43.72 -16.01
CA ALA A 397 6.08 -44.82 -16.96
C ALA A 397 5.17 -45.95 -16.44
N ILE A 398 4.56 -46.70 -17.36
CA ILE A 398 3.73 -47.86 -17.00
C ILE A 398 4.62 -49.08 -16.70
N THR A 399 4.96 -49.22 -15.42
CA THR A 399 5.67 -50.37 -14.82
C THR A 399 4.73 -51.14 -13.88
N ASP A 400 5.05 -52.40 -13.54
CA ASP A 400 4.23 -53.17 -12.59
C ASP A 400 4.20 -52.52 -11.20
N GLU A 401 5.30 -51.87 -10.80
CA GLU A 401 5.35 -51.11 -9.56
C GLU A 401 4.37 -49.94 -9.58
N ASN A 402 4.46 -49.07 -10.58
CA ASN A 402 3.60 -47.89 -10.70
C ASN A 402 2.12 -48.28 -10.89
N ALA A 403 1.84 -49.34 -11.66
CA ALA A 403 0.47 -49.83 -11.85
C ALA A 403 -0.15 -50.35 -10.54
N ARG A 404 0.65 -51.03 -9.71
CA ARG A 404 0.24 -51.49 -8.38
C ARG A 404 -0.02 -50.31 -7.44
N LEU A 405 0.87 -49.32 -7.43
CA LEU A 405 0.73 -48.13 -6.57
C LEU A 405 -0.43 -47.21 -6.98
N LEU A 406 -0.80 -47.20 -8.27
CA LEU A 406 -1.86 -46.36 -8.84
C LEU A 406 -3.25 -47.03 -8.82
N THR A 407 -3.33 -48.32 -9.14
CA THR A 407 -4.63 -49.01 -9.36
C THR A 407 -4.77 -50.33 -8.62
N ASN A 408 -3.76 -50.74 -7.84
CA ASN A 408 -3.68 -52.07 -7.21
C ASN A 408 -3.80 -53.22 -8.24
N GLY A 409 -3.31 -53.01 -9.45
CA GLY A 409 -3.29 -53.98 -10.55
C GLY A 409 -1.92 -54.10 -11.21
N SER A 410 -1.84 -54.88 -12.28
CA SER A 410 -0.62 -55.09 -13.06
C SER A 410 -0.43 -54.06 -14.18
N ALA A 411 0.80 -53.93 -14.70
CA ALA A 411 1.09 -53.09 -15.87
C ALA A 411 0.25 -53.51 -17.09
N TYR A 412 0.03 -54.81 -17.26
CA TYR A 412 -0.80 -55.36 -18.35
C TYR A 412 -2.26 -54.87 -18.26
N GLU A 413 -2.86 -54.94 -17.07
CA GLU A 413 -4.24 -54.49 -16.84
C GLU A 413 -4.41 -52.98 -17.03
N LEU A 414 -3.40 -52.20 -16.62
CA LEU A 414 -3.38 -50.77 -16.84
C LEU A 414 -3.27 -50.45 -18.34
N ARG A 415 -2.30 -51.04 -19.07
CA ARG A 415 -2.13 -50.83 -20.52
C ARG A 415 -3.38 -51.20 -21.31
N LYS A 416 -4.10 -52.27 -20.94
CA LYS A 416 -5.34 -52.69 -21.60
C LYS A 416 -6.46 -51.63 -21.54
N LYS A 417 -6.43 -50.73 -20.54
CA LYS A 417 -7.41 -49.66 -20.37
C LYS A 417 -7.04 -48.37 -21.13
N LEU A 418 -5.84 -48.28 -21.67
CA LEU A 418 -5.29 -47.07 -22.28
C LEU A 418 -5.17 -47.27 -23.80
N ARG A 419 -5.63 -46.29 -24.58
CA ARG A 419 -5.54 -46.31 -26.04
C ARG A 419 -4.44 -45.39 -26.53
N ILE A 420 -4.29 -44.24 -25.88
CA ILE A 420 -3.33 -43.20 -26.26
C ILE A 420 -2.64 -42.62 -25.01
N LYS A 421 -1.50 -41.94 -25.19
CA LYS A 421 -0.76 -41.23 -24.12
C LYS A 421 -1.68 -40.35 -23.26
N ARG A 422 -2.64 -39.67 -23.89
CA ARG A 422 -3.62 -38.81 -23.21
C ARG A 422 -4.48 -39.53 -22.18
N ASP A 423 -4.78 -40.81 -22.37
CA ASP A 423 -5.55 -41.58 -21.39
C ASP A 423 -4.76 -41.75 -20.10
N LEU A 424 -3.45 -42.02 -20.18
CA LEU A 424 -2.57 -42.09 -19.02
C LEU A 424 -2.47 -40.73 -18.33
N SER A 425 -2.22 -39.68 -19.11
CA SER A 425 -2.14 -38.30 -18.60
C SER A 425 -3.41 -37.87 -17.87
N ARG A 426 -4.60 -38.23 -18.37
CA ARG A 426 -5.89 -37.98 -17.69
C ARG A 426 -6.02 -38.74 -16.37
N ILE A 427 -5.54 -39.98 -16.31
CA ILE A 427 -5.52 -40.76 -15.06
C ILE A 427 -4.62 -40.08 -14.03
N ILE A 428 -3.41 -39.68 -14.42
CA ILE A 428 -2.46 -39.02 -13.52
C ILE A 428 -2.97 -37.65 -13.08
N ALA A 429 -3.51 -36.85 -14.00
CA ALA A 429 -4.07 -35.52 -13.71
C ALA A 429 -5.23 -35.54 -12.70
N LYS A 430 -6.07 -36.59 -12.73
CA LYS A 430 -7.23 -36.78 -11.81
C LYS A 430 -6.92 -37.67 -10.60
N CYS A 431 -5.70 -38.17 -10.49
CA CYS A 431 -5.31 -39.10 -9.44
C CYS A 431 -5.39 -38.42 -8.07
N GLU A 432 -6.03 -39.07 -7.09
CA GLU A 432 -6.20 -38.56 -5.72
C GLU A 432 -5.61 -39.50 -4.67
N TYR A 433 -4.93 -40.56 -5.15
CA TYR A 433 -4.38 -41.61 -4.32
C TYR A 433 -3.23 -42.29 -5.05
N TYR A 434 -2.05 -42.29 -4.44
CA TYR A 434 -0.88 -42.99 -4.96
C TYR A 434 0.00 -43.43 -3.80
N ASN A 435 0.57 -44.64 -3.87
CA ASN A 435 1.47 -45.18 -2.86
C ASN A 435 0.92 -45.07 -1.42
N PHE A 436 -0.32 -45.51 -1.23
CA PHE A 436 -1.02 -45.50 0.06
C PHE A 436 -1.23 -44.12 0.69
N ARG A 437 -1.10 -43.04 -0.10
CA ARG A 437 -1.30 -41.66 0.35
C ARG A 437 -2.44 -41.02 -0.42
N PRO A 438 -3.54 -40.62 0.24
CA PRO A 438 -4.55 -39.77 -0.37
C PRO A 438 -4.05 -38.32 -0.50
N PHE A 439 -4.42 -37.64 -1.58
CA PHE A 439 -4.11 -36.24 -1.82
C PHE A 439 -5.13 -35.60 -2.77
N ASN A 440 -5.14 -34.26 -2.86
CA ASN A 440 -5.90 -33.58 -3.89
C ASN A 440 -5.23 -33.76 -5.24
N SER A 441 -6.00 -34.14 -6.27
CA SER A 441 -5.47 -34.23 -7.64
C SER A 441 -4.80 -32.94 -8.10
N MET A 442 -3.80 -33.06 -8.98
CA MET A 442 -3.12 -31.89 -9.55
C MET A 442 -4.12 -30.95 -10.24
N ALA A 443 -5.11 -31.50 -10.96
CA ALA A 443 -6.19 -30.70 -11.55
C ALA A 443 -6.94 -29.84 -10.50
N LYS A 444 -7.25 -30.42 -9.32
CA LYS A 444 -7.87 -29.68 -8.21
C LYS A 444 -6.94 -28.64 -7.59
N ILE A 445 -5.65 -28.98 -7.39
CA ILE A 445 -4.66 -28.07 -6.79
C ILE A 445 -4.46 -26.81 -7.65
N PHE A 446 -4.36 -26.99 -8.97
CA PHE A 446 -4.19 -25.89 -9.92
C PHE A 446 -5.51 -25.23 -10.36
N GLN A 447 -6.67 -25.77 -9.94
CA GLN A 447 -8.00 -25.25 -10.30
C GLN A 447 -8.21 -25.16 -11.82
N VAL A 448 -7.84 -26.23 -12.51
CA VAL A 448 -7.98 -26.41 -13.97
C VAL A 448 -8.69 -27.72 -14.27
N SER A 449 -9.18 -27.88 -15.51
CA SER A 449 -9.80 -29.14 -15.93
C SER A 449 -8.77 -30.27 -15.96
N ILE A 450 -9.26 -31.51 -15.82
CA ILE A 450 -8.42 -32.72 -15.96
C ILE A 450 -7.72 -32.73 -17.32
N GLU A 451 -8.41 -32.28 -18.38
CA GLU A 451 -7.85 -32.21 -19.72
C GLU A 451 -6.67 -31.22 -19.82
N ALA A 452 -6.84 -30.01 -19.29
CA ALA A 452 -5.78 -29.00 -19.30
C ALA A 452 -4.54 -29.45 -18.52
N MET A 453 -4.74 -30.07 -17.36
CA MET A 453 -3.63 -30.65 -16.59
C MET A 453 -2.97 -31.81 -17.35
N ALA A 454 -3.74 -32.71 -17.97
CA ALA A 454 -3.21 -33.82 -18.75
C ALA A 454 -2.34 -33.34 -19.93
N ILE A 455 -2.80 -32.30 -20.65
CA ILE A 455 -2.00 -31.63 -21.69
C ILE A 455 -0.70 -31.11 -21.09
N ARG A 456 -0.77 -30.37 -19.98
CA ARG A 456 0.42 -29.77 -19.36
C ARG A 456 1.44 -30.81 -18.90
N LEU A 457 0.99 -31.96 -18.37
CA LEU A 457 1.89 -33.05 -17.99
C LEU A 457 2.65 -33.61 -19.21
N GLU A 458 2.00 -33.71 -20.37
CA GLU A 458 2.63 -34.15 -21.62
C GLU A 458 3.61 -33.10 -22.16
N GLU A 459 3.24 -31.82 -22.14
CA GLU A 459 4.11 -30.71 -22.57
C GLU A 459 5.40 -30.59 -21.76
N LEU A 460 5.37 -31.06 -20.52
CA LEU A 460 6.50 -31.05 -19.60
C LEU A 460 7.28 -32.37 -19.60
N ASP A 461 6.93 -33.30 -20.49
CA ASP A 461 7.52 -34.63 -20.61
C ASP A 461 7.44 -35.48 -19.34
N LEU A 462 6.41 -35.24 -18.50
CA LEU A 462 6.22 -35.95 -17.22
C LEU A 462 5.56 -37.33 -17.38
N ILE A 463 5.06 -37.65 -18.58
CA ILE A 463 4.40 -38.92 -18.90
C ILE A 463 5.18 -39.65 -19.98
N ASP A 464 5.50 -40.91 -19.71
CA ASP A 464 6.08 -41.85 -20.67
C ASP A 464 5.08 -43.00 -20.92
N PHE A 465 4.67 -43.19 -22.18
CA PHE A 465 3.52 -44.03 -22.55
C PHE A 465 3.91 -45.26 -23.37
#